data_AF-A0A7R9ZYZ8-F1
#
_entry.id   AF-A0A7R9ZYZ8-F1
#
_cell.length_a   1.000
_cell.length_b   1.000
_cell.length_c   1.000
_cell.angle_alpha   90.00
_cell.angle_beta   90.00
_cell.angle_gamma   90.00
#
_symmetry.space_group_name_H-M   'P 1'
#
loop_
_entity.id
_entity.type
_entity.pdbx_description
1 polymer ?
#
loop_
_entity_poly.entity_id
_entity_poly.type
_entity_poly.pdbx_seq_one_letter_code
_entity_poly.pdbx_strand_id
1 'polypeptide(L)'
;RRASHAPPRRPPSGPRTPGTLGAPVPSSMAEPEAAAPEELVCPRAPPGQTEFLVSVPPGTLPGMCIQTATPDGQVITFTVPDDFVDGQLLPVFYTPLGRQAAPEIGPEMPPSMPRPKTRAEIRLMMQTFGDAKDQWKIDGQTMKGFYLHSESGYLYVWDQPTGVLYEYEQSEGQCRVVWKSALPAVNAEIWQVLPLPPTDPASMQASQTQDGEEAFSAGAFAMLSIAHESGRQLPADVLEAAAEDFCSRMGLPAQAVQRLRELPAAGQHFIIQNFRCEHPKGRSEAFLSYVEKLLRRKKPPWRSSACTLVVQPAGAILGRCCPDLDALCRGDPLERLAQAHCKLKAEQDRFFVCDLNTSEEGTTLDGFAVNEQWVGPLKSGSLLVIGPLRIKVHLSGTAKDTPLPMSPKKPFMDEGEEDAEWQRKVYRASKEETQTAAQKRLQEYKDRAEERRQRSRAEPGSAAIDGLVNKFNAIREAERIAEEAEERRVDMPTIQAHREANMATDGSFLGAGGLERAGIGFHSQMGAELIPNVLDPRNLSTKDASQLKMQMRYDQLNRQS
;
A
#
# COMPACT_ATOMS: atom_id res chain seq x y z
N ARG A 1 -20.13 67.11 -10.65
CA ARG A 1 -18.75 67.13 -11.22
C ARG A 1 -18.67 65.96 -12.20
N ARG A 2 -18.57 66.27 -13.50
CA ARG A 2 -18.52 65.30 -14.61
C ARG A 2 -17.19 64.57 -14.62
N ALA A 3 -17.20 63.26 -14.85
CA ALA A 3 -16.01 62.50 -15.24
C ALA A 3 -16.35 61.73 -16.52
N SER A 4 -15.57 62.01 -17.56
CA SER A 4 -15.73 61.61 -18.95
C SER A 4 -15.11 60.24 -19.23
N HIS A 5 -15.85 59.40 -19.96
CA HIS A 5 -15.37 58.19 -20.62
C HIS A 5 -14.39 58.52 -21.76
N ALA A 6 -13.29 57.76 -21.84
CA ALA A 6 -12.40 57.68 -22.99
C ALA A 6 -12.43 56.25 -23.57
N PRO A 7 -12.46 56.05 -24.90
CA PRO A 7 -12.50 54.72 -25.52
C PRO A 7 -11.09 54.13 -25.79
N PRO A 8 -10.96 52.79 -25.93
CA PRO A 8 -9.68 52.12 -26.09
C PRO A 8 -9.15 52.16 -27.53
N ARG A 9 -7.82 52.28 -27.65
CA ARG A 9 -7.05 52.26 -28.90
C ARG A 9 -6.87 50.84 -29.43
N ARG A 10 -6.98 50.68 -30.76
CA ARG A 10 -6.65 49.45 -31.52
C ARG A 10 -5.12 49.20 -31.56
N PRO A 11 -4.67 47.94 -31.65
CA PRO A 11 -3.27 47.60 -31.89
C PRO A 11 -2.88 47.69 -33.38
N PRO A 12 -1.58 47.89 -33.69
CA PRO A 12 -1.09 48.03 -35.07
C PRO A 12 -0.83 46.70 -35.76
N SER A 13 -1.13 46.67 -37.06
CA SER A 13 -0.81 45.62 -38.04
C SER A 13 0.69 45.50 -38.29
N GLY A 14 1.21 44.26 -38.22
CA GLY A 14 2.60 43.92 -38.54
C GLY A 14 2.93 43.92 -40.05
N PRO A 15 4.23 43.84 -40.41
CA PRO A 15 4.71 44.17 -41.74
C PRO A 15 4.71 42.98 -42.71
N ARG A 16 4.49 43.33 -43.99
CA ARG A 16 4.60 42.49 -45.20
C ARG A 16 6.06 42.06 -45.44
N THR A 17 6.28 40.78 -45.73
CA THR A 17 7.51 40.27 -46.35
C THR A 17 7.47 40.39 -47.87
N PRO A 18 8.59 40.73 -48.54
CA PRO A 18 8.67 40.81 -50.00
C PRO A 18 9.06 39.46 -50.62
N GLY A 19 8.57 39.24 -51.84
CA GLY A 19 8.88 38.06 -52.65
C GLY A 19 10.33 38.02 -53.13
N THR A 20 10.81 36.80 -53.33
CA THR A 20 12.10 36.51 -53.96
C THR A 20 11.89 35.84 -55.29
N LEU A 21 12.56 36.41 -56.28
CA LEU A 21 12.56 36.12 -57.71
C LEU A 21 13.12 34.74 -58.03
N GLY A 22 12.53 34.11 -59.05
CA GLY A 22 13.08 32.93 -59.72
C GLY A 22 14.27 33.27 -60.61
N ALA A 23 15.17 32.30 -60.74
CA ALA A 23 16.22 32.26 -61.74
C ALA A 23 16.17 30.88 -62.45
N PRO A 24 16.52 30.82 -63.75
CA PRO A 24 16.34 29.63 -64.58
C PRO A 24 17.53 28.67 -64.48
N VAL A 25 17.26 27.37 -64.58
CA VAL A 25 18.27 26.30 -64.66
C VAL A 25 18.17 25.65 -66.04
N PRO A 26 19.30 25.36 -66.72
CA PRO A 26 19.33 25.01 -68.13
C PRO A 26 19.04 23.52 -68.41
N SER A 27 18.56 23.32 -69.63
CA SER A 27 18.35 22.04 -70.31
C SER A 27 19.58 21.15 -70.43
N SER A 28 19.28 19.86 -70.66
CA SER A 28 20.05 18.84 -71.36
C SER A 28 20.91 17.93 -70.47
N MET A 29 20.49 16.67 -70.35
CA MET A 29 21.24 15.50 -70.85
C MET A 29 20.38 14.23 -70.77
N ALA A 30 20.30 13.54 -71.91
CA ALA A 30 20.11 12.10 -72.12
C ALA A 30 18.90 11.38 -71.46
N GLU A 31 17.90 11.07 -72.30
CA GLU A 31 16.96 9.96 -72.09
C GLU A 31 17.70 8.61 -72.20
N PRO A 32 17.64 7.74 -71.17
CA PRO A 32 17.76 6.31 -71.36
C PRO A 32 16.39 5.70 -71.63
N GLU A 33 16.36 4.93 -72.70
CA GLU A 33 15.35 4.00 -73.17
C GLU A 33 14.56 3.33 -72.01
N ALA A 34 13.27 3.66 -71.94
CA ALA A 34 12.34 3.16 -70.93
C ALA A 34 12.13 1.64 -71.08
N ALA A 35 12.75 0.87 -70.20
CA ALA A 35 12.30 -0.48 -69.90
C ALA A 35 10.87 -0.39 -69.34
N ALA A 36 9.95 -1.17 -69.90
CA ALA A 36 8.58 -1.27 -69.44
C ALA A 36 8.56 -1.54 -67.92
N PRO A 37 7.73 -0.84 -67.13
CA PRO A 37 7.61 -1.12 -65.72
C PRO A 37 7.11 -2.56 -65.57
N GLU A 38 7.93 -3.42 -64.98
CA GLU A 38 7.45 -4.70 -64.45
C GLU A 38 6.27 -4.35 -63.54
N GLU A 39 5.07 -4.80 -63.91
CA GLU A 39 3.89 -4.67 -63.07
C GLU A 39 4.21 -5.34 -61.73
N LEU A 40 4.55 -4.52 -60.74
CA LEU A 40 4.72 -4.93 -59.36
C LEU A 40 3.42 -5.59 -58.95
N VAL A 41 3.46 -6.93 -58.88
CA VAL A 41 2.35 -7.76 -58.46
C VAL A 41 2.06 -7.40 -57.00
N CYS A 42 1.14 -6.46 -56.79
CA CYS A 42 0.70 -6.10 -55.45
C CYS A 42 0.14 -7.35 -54.76
N PRO A 43 0.69 -7.77 -53.61
CA PRO A 43 0.15 -8.91 -52.88
C PRO A 43 -1.29 -8.60 -52.50
N ARG A 44 -2.22 -9.45 -52.96
CA ARG A 44 -3.63 -9.31 -52.65
C ARG A 44 -3.84 -9.57 -51.15
N ALA A 45 -4.59 -8.69 -50.48
CA ALA A 45 -4.90 -8.83 -49.06
C ALA A 45 -5.39 -10.25 -48.70
N PRO A 46 -4.87 -10.88 -47.63
CA PRO A 46 -5.39 -12.16 -47.15
C PRO A 46 -6.90 -12.08 -46.87
N PRO A 47 -7.66 -13.17 -47.08
CA PRO A 47 -9.09 -13.20 -46.75
C PRO A 47 -9.36 -12.80 -45.30
N GLY A 48 -10.26 -11.84 -45.07
CA GLY A 48 -10.64 -11.38 -43.73
C GLY A 48 -9.84 -10.19 -43.19
N GLN A 49 -8.76 -9.79 -43.86
CA GLN A 49 -8.01 -8.57 -43.53
C GLN A 49 -8.45 -7.40 -44.42
N THR A 50 -8.31 -6.19 -43.89
CA THR A 50 -8.51 -4.93 -44.61
C THR A 50 -7.16 -4.26 -44.79
N GLU A 51 -6.90 -3.72 -45.98
CA GLU A 51 -5.69 -2.99 -46.31
C GLU A 51 -5.88 -1.49 -46.03
N PHE A 52 -4.89 -0.85 -45.45
CA PHE A 52 -4.79 0.61 -45.42
C PHE A 52 -3.33 1.06 -45.60
N LEU A 53 -3.14 2.27 -46.10
CA LEU A 53 -1.82 2.81 -46.40
C LEU A 53 -1.30 3.65 -45.23
N VAL A 54 -0.08 3.36 -44.80
CA VAL A 54 0.63 4.10 -43.73
C VAL A 54 1.83 4.80 -44.33
N SER A 55 1.95 6.11 -44.14
CA SER A 55 3.16 6.84 -44.53
C SER A 55 4.27 6.52 -43.53
N VAL A 56 5.42 6.08 -44.03
CA VAL A 56 6.62 5.90 -43.19
C VAL A 56 7.05 7.27 -42.64
N PRO A 57 7.13 7.47 -41.32
CA PRO A 57 7.55 8.74 -40.73
C PRO A 57 9.00 9.08 -41.10
N PRO A 58 9.35 10.38 -41.28
CA PRO A 58 10.72 10.78 -41.53
C PRO A 58 11.69 10.33 -40.43
N GLY A 59 12.86 9.83 -40.83
CA GLY A 59 13.89 9.29 -39.95
C GLY A 59 13.69 7.82 -39.55
N THR A 60 12.78 7.09 -40.20
CA THR A 60 12.53 5.67 -39.90
C THR A 60 13.42 4.80 -40.77
N LEU A 61 14.35 4.08 -40.15
CA LEU A 61 15.21 3.13 -40.87
C LEU A 61 14.47 1.81 -41.13
N PRO A 62 14.77 1.11 -42.24
CA PRO A 62 14.52 -0.31 -42.40
C PRO A 62 14.73 -1.12 -41.11
N GLY A 63 13.76 -1.96 -40.75
CA GLY A 63 13.81 -2.78 -39.53
C GLY A 63 13.32 -2.08 -38.25
N MET A 64 12.98 -0.78 -38.27
CA MET A 64 12.39 -0.11 -37.12
C MET A 64 10.89 -0.43 -36.98
N CYS A 65 10.42 -0.56 -35.73
CA CYS A 65 9.00 -0.72 -35.43
C CYS A 65 8.32 0.65 -35.39
N ILE A 66 7.20 0.78 -36.11
CA ILE A 66 6.33 1.96 -36.04
C ILE A 66 4.95 1.59 -35.52
N GLN A 67 4.32 2.51 -34.79
CA GLN A 67 2.96 2.39 -34.29
C GLN A 67 2.04 3.30 -35.08
N THR A 68 0.89 2.78 -35.49
CA THR A 68 -0.14 3.57 -36.17
C THR A 68 -1.53 3.20 -35.69
N ALA A 69 -2.44 4.17 -35.75
CA ALA A 69 -3.85 3.95 -35.45
C ALA A 69 -4.58 3.49 -36.72
N THR A 70 -5.28 2.37 -36.64
CA THR A 70 -6.17 1.89 -37.70
C THR A 70 -7.45 2.74 -37.75
N PRO A 71 -8.21 2.74 -38.87
CA PRO A 71 -9.47 3.49 -38.99
C PRO A 71 -10.54 3.18 -37.93
N ASP A 72 -10.47 2.02 -37.28
CA ASP A 72 -11.34 1.57 -36.19
C ASP A 72 -10.74 1.83 -34.79
N GLY A 73 -9.62 2.55 -34.69
CA GLY A 73 -9.03 3.02 -33.43
C GLY A 73 -8.10 2.03 -32.73
N GLN A 74 -7.73 0.92 -33.36
CA GLN A 74 -6.70 0.01 -32.83
C GLN A 74 -5.31 0.60 -33.06
N VAL A 75 -4.41 0.43 -32.10
CA VAL A 75 -2.99 0.76 -32.28
C VAL A 75 -2.25 -0.51 -32.68
N ILE A 76 -1.76 -0.56 -33.92
CA ILE A 76 -0.95 -1.69 -34.42
C ILE A 76 0.52 -1.30 -34.46
N THR A 77 1.40 -2.25 -34.14
CA THR A 77 2.86 -2.09 -34.24
C THR A 77 3.38 -3.04 -35.31
N PHE A 78 4.14 -2.54 -36.28
CA PHE A 78 4.76 -3.37 -37.31
C PHE A 78 6.15 -2.83 -37.68
N THR A 79 6.97 -3.69 -38.30
CA THR A 79 8.34 -3.37 -38.72
C THR A 79 8.34 -2.84 -40.17
N VAL A 80 9.09 -1.75 -40.42
CA VAL A 80 9.26 -1.20 -41.77
C VAL A 80 10.15 -2.13 -42.61
N PRO A 81 9.69 -2.65 -43.76
CA PRO A 81 10.52 -3.48 -44.64
C PRO A 81 11.66 -2.70 -45.30
N ASP A 82 12.71 -3.42 -45.74
CA ASP A 82 13.93 -2.80 -46.26
C ASP A 82 13.76 -1.97 -47.53
N ASP A 83 12.67 -2.21 -48.27
CA ASP A 83 12.37 -1.54 -49.54
C ASP A 83 11.57 -0.23 -49.39
N PHE A 84 11.27 0.20 -48.15
CA PHE A 84 10.47 1.40 -47.88
C PHE A 84 11.31 2.51 -47.26
N VAL A 85 11.21 3.71 -47.83
CA VAL A 85 11.90 4.92 -47.35
C VAL A 85 10.93 5.93 -46.75
N ASP A 86 11.48 6.91 -46.03
CA ASP A 86 10.74 8.04 -45.45
C ASP A 86 9.72 8.65 -46.43
N GLY A 87 8.47 8.76 -45.99
CA GLY A 87 7.37 9.34 -46.78
C GLY A 87 6.71 8.40 -47.79
N GLN A 88 7.23 7.18 -47.98
CA GLN A 88 6.58 6.18 -48.83
C GLN A 88 5.35 5.58 -48.12
N LEU A 89 4.33 5.23 -48.91
CA LEU A 89 3.12 4.58 -48.41
C LEU A 89 3.33 3.07 -48.36
N LEU A 90 3.31 2.52 -47.14
CA LEU A 90 3.37 1.09 -46.88
C LEU A 90 1.94 0.53 -46.74
N PRO A 91 1.57 -0.50 -47.52
CA PRO A 91 0.31 -1.20 -47.31
C PRO A 91 0.39 -2.07 -46.05
N VAL A 92 -0.54 -1.84 -45.12
CA VAL A 92 -0.66 -2.59 -43.87
C VAL A 92 -2.00 -3.30 -43.87
N PHE A 93 -1.96 -4.61 -43.66
CA PHE A 93 -3.14 -5.45 -43.55
C PHE A 93 -3.48 -5.66 -42.06
N TYR A 94 -4.73 -5.44 -41.69
CA TYR A 94 -5.21 -5.63 -40.32
C TYR A 94 -6.60 -6.25 -40.29
N THR A 95 -6.96 -6.87 -39.17
CA THR A 95 -8.31 -7.40 -38.95
C THR A 95 -9.13 -6.38 -38.16
N PRO A 96 -10.21 -5.80 -38.75
CA PRO A 96 -11.05 -4.82 -38.05
C PRO A 96 -11.66 -5.39 -36.78
N LEU A 97 -11.82 -4.57 -35.73
CA LEU A 97 -12.26 -4.96 -34.40
C LEU A 97 -13.64 -5.62 -34.44
N GLY A 98 -14.53 -5.13 -35.32
CA GLY A 98 -15.86 -5.71 -35.53
C GLY A 98 -15.88 -7.03 -36.32
N ARG A 99 -14.74 -7.43 -36.90
CA ARG A 99 -14.54 -8.69 -37.63
C ARG A 99 -13.53 -9.63 -36.97
N GLN A 100 -12.84 -9.18 -35.93
CA GLN A 100 -12.23 -10.08 -34.98
C GLN A 100 -13.39 -10.85 -34.35
N ALA A 101 -13.71 -12.02 -34.92
CA ALA A 101 -14.35 -13.05 -34.15
C ALA A 101 -13.56 -13.11 -32.86
N ALA A 102 -14.24 -12.83 -31.72
CA ALA A 102 -13.64 -12.98 -30.40
C ALA A 102 -12.84 -14.27 -30.46
N PRO A 103 -11.53 -14.23 -30.21
CA PRO A 103 -10.62 -15.30 -30.57
C PRO A 103 -11.30 -16.60 -30.22
N GLU A 104 -11.69 -17.37 -31.23
CA GLU A 104 -11.97 -18.78 -31.05
C GLU A 104 -10.61 -19.32 -30.63
N ILE A 105 -10.40 -19.26 -29.32
CA ILE A 105 -9.60 -20.20 -28.56
C ILE A 105 -10.07 -21.55 -29.09
N GLY A 106 -9.40 -22.06 -30.11
CA GLY A 106 -9.67 -23.40 -30.64
C GLY A 106 -9.69 -24.30 -29.43
N PRO A 107 -10.76 -25.11 -29.25
CA PRO A 107 -11.27 -25.56 -27.96
C PRO A 107 -10.12 -25.81 -27.01
N GLU A 108 -9.80 -24.79 -26.21
CA GLU A 108 -9.01 -25.00 -25.02
C GLU A 108 -9.87 -26.02 -24.29
N MET A 109 -9.30 -27.22 -24.11
CA MET A 109 -9.95 -28.28 -23.37
C MET A 109 -10.63 -27.61 -22.19
N PRO A 110 -11.96 -27.76 -22.04
CA PRO A 110 -12.73 -27.02 -21.05
C PRO A 110 -11.90 -27.02 -19.77
N PRO A 111 -11.56 -25.84 -19.21
CA PRO A 111 -10.51 -25.68 -18.21
C PRO A 111 -10.67 -26.83 -17.24
N SER A 112 -9.67 -27.72 -17.22
CA SER A 112 -9.83 -29.03 -16.58
C SER A 112 -10.40 -28.76 -15.21
N MET A 113 -11.58 -29.33 -14.92
CA MET A 113 -12.33 -29.01 -13.71
C MET A 113 -11.34 -28.93 -12.54
N PRO A 114 -11.36 -27.84 -11.75
CA PRO A 114 -10.36 -27.60 -10.72
C PRO A 114 -10.15 -28.89 -9.95
N ARG A 115 -8.92 -29.42 -9.98
CA ARG A 115 -8.66 -30.73 -9.39
C ARG A 115 -8.96 -30.59 -7.90
N PRO A 116 -9.87 -31.40 -7.33
CA PRO A 116 -10.17 -31.30 -5.91
C PRO A 116 -8.88 -31.55 -5.13
N LYS A 117 -8.54 -30.62 -4.23
CA LYS A 117 -7.32 -30.72 -3.44
C LYS A 117 -7.35 -31.98 -2.58
N THR A 118 -6.20 -32.63 -2.46
CA THR A 118 -6.06 -33.81 -1.62
C THR A 118 -6.20 -33.44 -0.14
N ARG A 119 -6.65 -34.40 0.68
CA ARG A 119 -6.79 -34.18 2.13
C ARG A 119 -5.47 -33.79 2.81
N ALA A 120 -4.33 -34.19 2.25
CA ALA A 120 -3.01 -33.83 2.75
C ALA A 120 -2.69 -32.35 2.48
N GLU A 121 -2.97 -31.87 1.27
CA GLU A 121 -2.82 -30.46 0.88
C GLU A 121 -3.70 -29.54 1.74
N ILE A 122 -4.96 -29.94 1.98
CA ILE A 122 -5.89 -29.19 2.83
C ILE A 122 -5.38 -29.13 4.27
N ARG A 123 -4.84 -30.23 4.81
CA ARG A 123 -4.24 -30.23 6.17
C ARG A 123 -3.03 -29.32 6.25
N LEU A 124 -2.18 -29.31 5.22
CA LEU A 124 -1.03 -28.42 5.17
C LEU A 124 -1.49 -26.94 5.13
N MET A 125 -2.52 -26.62 4.34
CA MET A 125 -3.08 -25.26 4.30
C MET A 125 -3.65 -24.83 5.65
N MET A 126 -4.43 -25.72 6.28
CA MET A 126 -4.98 -25.47 7.62
C MET A 126 -3.89 -25.31 8.68
N GLN A 127 -2.74 -25.98 8.53
CA GLN A 127 -1.62 -25.85 9.46
C GLN A 127 -0.91 -24.50 9.31
N THR A 128 -0.74 -24.00 8.08
CA THR A 128 -0.01 -22.75 7.82
C THR A 128 -0.90 -21.51 7.90
N PHE A 129 -2.15 -21.60 7.46
CA PHE A 129 -3.10 -20.48 7.33
C PHE A 129 -4.42 -20.76 8.07
N GLY A 130 -4.39 -21.59 9.11
CA GLY A 130 -5.59 -21.96 9.88
C GLY A 130 -6.28 -20.78 10.54
N ASP A 131 -5.55 -19.70 10.77
CA ASP A 131 -6.06 -18.43 11.29
C ASP A 131 -6.75 -17.56 10.23
N ALA A 132 -6.51 -17.82 8.94
CA ALA A 132 -7.25 -17.25 7.82
C ALA A 132 -8.45 -18.12 7.38
N LYS A 133 -8.82 -19.13 8.17
CA LYS A 133 -9.92 -20.04 7.85
C LYS A 133 -11.26 -19.30 7.86
N ASP A 134 -11.91 -19.23 6.70
CA ASP A 134 -13.22 -18.60 6.49
C ASP A 134 -13.30 -17.15 7.01
N GLN A 135 -12.15 -16.49 7.15
CA GLN A 135 -12.02 -15.11 7.58
C GLN A 135 -10.77 -14.48 6.96
N TRP A 136 -10.84 -13.19 6.65
CA TRP A 136 -9.70 -12.46 6.12
C TRP A 136 -8.67 -12.20 7.23
N LYS A 137 -7.44 -12.68 7.03
CA LYS A 137 -6.29 -12.31 7.84
C LYS A 137 -5.43 -11.33 7.07
N ILE A 138 -5.40 -10.07 7.50
CA ILE A 138 -4.55 -9.04 6.89
C ILE A 138 -3.18 -9.03 7.55
N ASP A 139 -2.14 -9.13 6.75
CA ASP A 139 -0.77 -8.83 7.16
C ASP A 139 -0.56 -7.30 7.15
N GLY A 140 -0.36 -6.73 8.33
CA GLY A 140 -0.17 -5.28 8.49
C GLY A 140 1.10 -4.73 7.85
N GLN A 141 2.10 -5.57 7.54
CA GLN A 141 3.33 -5.13 6.87
C GLN A 141 3.17 -5.10 5.35
N THR A 142 2.68 -6.19 4.77
CA THR A 142 2.55 -6.30 3.30
C THR A 142 1.23 -5.78 2.78
N MET A 143 0.26 -5.50 3.66
CA MET A 143 -1.13 -5.17 3.31
C MET A 143 -1.82 -6.27 2.48
N LYS A 144 -1.33 -7.52 2.58
CA LYS A 144 -1.95 -8.67 1.93
C LYS A 144 -2.95 -9.33 2.87
N GLY A 145 -4.16 -9.55 2.37
CA GLY A 145 -5.17 -10.35 3.02
C GLY A 145 -5.08 -11.80 2.58
N PHE A 146 -5.16 -12.74 3.52
CA PHE A 146 -5.25 -14.16 3.25
C PHE A 146 -6.64 -14.66 3.64
N TYR A 147 -7.24 -15.50 2.81
CA TYR A 147 -8.52 -16.15 3.08
C TYR A 147 -8.46 -17.60 2.65
N LEU A 148 -8.55 -18.53 3.61
CA LEU A 148 -8.57 -19.96 3.37
C LEU A 148 -10.02 -20.45 3.44
N HIS A 149 -10.61 -20.74 2.29
CA HIS A 149 -11.98 -21.24 2.21
C HIS A 149 -12.02 -22.72 2.61
N SER A 150 -12.68 -23.04 3.71
CA SER A 150 -12.60 -24.39 4.31
C SER A 150 -13.31 -25.46 3.50
N GLU A 151 -14.36 -25.11 2.77
CA GLU A 151 -15.13 -26.04 1.95
C GLU A 151 -14.35 -26.47 0.70
N SER A 152 -13.69 -25.52 0.02
CA SER A 152 -12.94 -25.80 -1.21
C SER A 152 -11.45 -26.09 -0.99
N GLY A 153 -10.90 -25.66 0.15
CA GLY A 153 -9.46 -25.72 0.43
C GLY A 153 -8.61 -24.73 -0.38
N TYR A 154 -9.24 -23.78 -1.10
CA TYR A 154 -8.52 -22.73 -1.81
C TYR A 154 -8.05 -21.64 -0.85
N LEU A 155 -6.81 -21.19 -1.06
CA LEU A 155 -6.24 -20.04 -0.38
C LEU A 155 -6.26 -18.87 -1.37
N TYR A 156 -6.94 -17.81 -0.98
CA TYR A 156 -6.99 -16.57 -1.72
C TYR A 156 -6.09 -15.54 -1.04
N VAL A 157 -5.42 -14.74 -1.85
CA VAL A 157 -4.55 -13.64 -1.42
C VAL A 157 -5.06 -12.35 -2.03
N TRP A 158 -5.59 -11.47 -1.19
CA TRP A 158 -5.98 -10.13 -1.59
C TRP A 158 -4.80 -9.19 -1.42
N ASP A 159 -4.31 -8.61 -2.50
CA ASP A 159 -3.24 -7.62 -2.48
C ASP A 159 -3.85 -6.22 -2.47
N GLN A 160 -3.97 -5.62 -1.28
CA GLN A 160 -4.72 -4.39 -1.09
C GLN A 160 -4.16 -3.18 -1.87
N PRO A 161 -2.83 -2.95 -1.93
CA PRO A 161 -2.28 -1.84 -2.72
C PRO A 161 -2.63 -1.93 -4.21
N THR A 162 -2.57 -3.12 -4.79
CA THR A 162 -2.83 -3.33 -6.22
C THR A 162 -4.32 -3.56 -6.52
N GLY A 163 -5.11 -3.90 -5.49
CA GLY A 163 -6.51 -4.27 -5.62
C GLY A 163 -6.69 -5.53 -6.48
N VAL A 164 -5.78 -6.50 -6.34
CA VAL A 164 -5.79 -7.76 -7.09
C VAL A 164 -6.05 -8.92 -6.15
N LEU A 165 -6.98 -9.79 -6.51
CA LEU A 165 -7.23 -11.06 -5.84
C LEU A 165 -6.50 -12.17 -6.57
N TYR A 166 -5.62 -12.87 -5.85
CA TYR A 166 -4.92 -14.05 -6.31
C TYR A 166 -5.52 -15.31 -5.68
N GLU A 167 -5.42 -16.42 -6.37
CA GLU A 167 -5.60 -17.77 -5.85
C GLU A 167 -4.25 -18.46 -5.82
N TYR A 168 -3.90 -19.05 -4.68
CA TYR A 168 -2.64 -19.75 -4.50
C TYR A 168 -2.75 -21.21 -4.98
N GLU A 169 -2.01 -21.52 -6.04
CA GLU A 169 -1.94 -22.84 -6.63
C GLU A 169 -0.74 -23.61 -6.07
N GLN A 170 -1.04 -24.59 -5.20
CA GLN A 170 -0.01 -25.31 -4.44
C GLN A 170 0.86 -26.22 -5.29
N SER A 171 0.32 -26.80 -6.36
CA SER A 171 1.04 -27.71 -7.26
C SER A 171 2.24 -27.02 -7.92
N GLU A 172 2.11 -25.73 -8.20
CA GLU A 172 3.13 -24.95 -8.91
C GLU A 172 3.82 -23.92 -8.01
N GLY A 173 3.28 -23.69 -6.81
CA GLY A 173 3.74 -22.62 -5.93
C GLY A 173 3.50 -21.22 -6.52
N GLN A 174 2.52 -21.08 -7.42
CA GLN A 174 2.23 -19.84 -8.13
C GLN A 174 0.94 -19.18 -7.62
N CYS A 175 0.86 -17.86 -7.80
CA CYS A 175 -0.34 -17.07 -7.54
C CYS A 175 -1.02 -16.76 -8.86
N ARG A 176 -2.20 -17.34 -9.10
CA ARG A 176 -3.02 -17.05 -10.28
C ARG A 176 -3.92 -15.85 -10.00
N VAL A 177 -3.97 -14.87 -10.90
CA VAL A 177 -4.90 -13.75 -10.74
C VAL A 177 -6.32 -14.23 -11.02
N VAL A 178 -7.21 -14.06 -10.04
CA VAL A 178 -8.63 -14.41 -10.18
C VAL A 178 -9.48 -13.18 -10.43
N TRP A 179 -9.18 -12.05 -9.80
CA TRP A 179 -9.98 -10.83 -9.95
C TRP A 179 -9.11 -9.58 -9.83
N LYS A 180 -9.49 -8.48 -10.51
CA LYS A 180 -8.79 -7.19 -10.45
C LYS A 180 -9.79 -6.05 -10.29
N SER A 181 -9.49 -5.09 -9.41
CA SER A 181 -10.28 -3.87 -9.22
C SER A 181 -10.39 -3.02 -10.47
N ALA A 182 -9.34 -2.99 -11.29
CA ALA A 182 -9.34 -2.31 -12.59
C ALA A 182 -10.24 -2.98 -13.65
N LEU A 183 -10.62 -4.26 -13.46
CA LEU A 183 -11.44 -5.05 -14.38
C LEU A 183 -12.53 -5.81 -13.61
N PRO A 184 -13.49 -5.11 -12.97
CA PRO A 184 -14.41 -5.70 -12.00
C PRO A 184 -15.34 -6.76 -12.60
N ALA A 185 -15.52 -6.78 -13.92
CA ALA A 185 -16.34 -7.76 -14.63
C ALA A 185 -15.70 -9.16 -14.71
N VAL A 186 -14.38 -9.26 -14.66
CA VAL A 186 -13.67 -10.55 -14.77
C VAL A 186 -13.84 -11.32 -13.46
N ASN A 187 -14.49 -12.49 -13.52
CA ASN A 187 -14.75 -13.37 -12.36
C ASN A 187 -15.46 -12.67 -11.19
N ALA A 188 -16.38 -11.74 -11.47
CA ALA A 188 -17.16 -11.06 -10.42
C ALA A 188 -17.93 -12.03 -9.50
N GLU A 189 -18.28 -13.21 -10.01
CA GLU A 189 -18.97 -14.27 -9.28
C GLU A 189 -18.18 -14.80 -8.07
N ILE A 190 -16.86 -14.61 -8.03
CA ILE A 190 -16.02 -15.03 -6.90
C ILE A 190 -16.48 -14.39 -5.58
N TRP A 191 -17.06 -13.19 -5.66
CA TRP A 191 -17.58 -12.45 -4.51
C TRP A 191 -18.93 -12.96 -3.99
N GLN A 192 -19.57 -13.91 -4.68
CA GLN A 192 -20.71 -14.64 -4.13
C GLN A 192 -20.27 -15.74 -3.16
N VAL A 193 -19.01 -16.20 -3.29
CA VAL A 193 -18.42 -17.27 -2.47
C VAL A 193 -17.52 -16.69 -1.40
N LEU A 194 -16.78 -15.62 -1.71
CA LEU A 194 -15.85 -14.98 -0.78
C LEU A 194 -16.49 -13.74 -0.12
N PRO A 195 -16.32 -13.56 1.19
CA PRO A 195 -16.62 -12.28 1.81
C PRO A 195 -15.71 -11.21 1.22
N LEU A 196 -16.17 -9.96 1.18
CA LEU A 196 -15.34 -8.85 0.74
C LEU A 196 -14.14 -8.69 1.68
N PRO A 197 -12.91 -8.53 1.14
CA PRO A 197 -11.75 -8.27 1.97
C PRO A 197 -11.96 -6.95 2.73
N PRO A 198 -11.55 -6.88 4.00
CA PRO A 198 -11.59 -5.62 4.75
C PRO A 198 -10.67 -4.64 4.02
N THR A 199 -11.29 -3.73 3.28
CA THR A 199 -10.62 -2.83 2.34
C THR A 199 -9.91 -1.68 3.06
N ASP A 200 -9.89 -1.73 4.39
CA ASP A 200 -9.23 -0.81 5.29
C ASP A 200 -8.70 -1.60 6.52
N PRO A 201 -7.39 -1.66 6.80
CA PRO A 201 -6.87 -2.30 8.01
C PRO A 201 -7.40 -1.62 9.29
N ALA A 202 -7.86 -0.37 9.21
CA ALA A 202 -8.51 0.30 10.34
C ALA A 202 -9.88 -0.31 10.68
N SER A 203 -10.58 -0.91 9.71
CA SER A 203 -11.84 -1.62 9.98
C SER A 203 -11.65 -2.86 10.86
N MET A 204 -10.46 -3.48 10.84
CA MET A 204 -10.13 -4.64 11.68
C MET A 204 -9.65 -4.28 13.09
N GLN A 205 -8.97 -3.14 13.24
CA GLN A 205 -8.56 -2.66 14.57
C GLN A 205 -9.77 -2.27 15.43
N ALA A 206 -10.86 -1.80 14.81
CA ALA A 206 -12.11 -1.51 15.50
C ALA A 206 -12.76 -2.77 16.13
N SER A 207 -12.52 -3.96 15.58
CA SER A 207 -13.13 -5.20 16.06
C SER A 207 -12.37 -5.91 17.19
N GLN A 208 -11.10 -5.56 17.47
CA GLN A 208 -10.31 -6.22 18.53
C GLN A 208 -10.21 -5.44 19.85
N THR A 209 -10.69 -4.19 19.92
CA THR A 209 -10.48 -3.36 21.12
C THR A 209 -11.68 -3.16 22.04
N GLN A 210 -12.89 -3.64 21.76
CA GLN A 210 -14.04 -3.27 22.60
C GLN A 210 -15.11 -4.36 22.79
N ASP A 211 -14.93 -5.14 23.87
CA ASP A 211 -16.05 -5.58 24.74
C ASP A 211 -16.53 -4.42 25.66
N GLY A 212 -16.07 -3.19 25.40
CA GLY A 212 -16.48 -1.96 26.10
C GLY A 212 -17.28 -1.06 25.16
N GLU A 213 -18.57 -0.98 25.44
CA GLU A 213 -19.69 -0.36 24.70
C GLU A 213 -19.57 1.16 24.43
N GLU A 214 -18.45 1.67 23.91
CA GLU A 214 -18.35 3.06 23.46
C GLU A 214 -18.62 3.15 21.95
N ALA A 215 -19.90 3.15 21.60
CA ALA A 215 -20.34 3.45 20.24
C ALA A 215 -19.70 4.76 19.76
N PHE A 216 -18.92 4.69 18.67
CA PHE A 216 -18.42 5.88 17.99
C PHE A 216 -19.58 6.84 17.73
N SER A 217 -19.42 8.10 18.13
CA SER A 217 -20.41 9.13 17.85
C SER A 217 -20.56 9.26 16.34
N ALA A 218 -21.69 8.79 15.80
CA ALA A 218 -22.00 8.79 14.36
C ALA A 218 -21.96 10.17 13.69
N GLY A 219 -21.63 11.23 14.43
CA GLY A 219 -21.50 12.59 13.94
C GLY A 219 -20.06 13.08 13.72
N ALA A 220 -19.01 12.39 14.14
CA ALA A 220 -17.63 12.85 13.95
C ALA A 220 -17.12 12.51 12.54
N PHE A 221 -16.68 13.49 11.77
CA PHE A 221 -16.01 13.31 10.48
C PHE A 221 -15.01 14.43 10.22
N ALA A 222 -14.04 14.17 9.34
CA ALA A 222 -13.11 15.17 8.82
C ALA A 222 -13.42 15.44 7.34
N MET A 223 -13.63 16.70 7.00
CA MET A 223 -13.79 17.16 5.62
C MET A 223 -12.45 17.73 5.14
N LEU A 224 -11.85 17.11 4.15
CA LEU A 224 -10.60 17.52 3.54
C LEU A 224 -10.91 18.37 2.30
N SER A 225 -10.46 19.62 2.28
CA SER A 225 -10.53 20.49 1.10
C SER A 225 -9.19 20.46 0.38
N ILE A 226 -9.14 19.84 -0.79
CA ILE A 226 -7.89 19.54 -1.48
C ILE A 226 -7.67 20.54 -2.59
N ALA A 227 -6.48 21.13 -2.66
CA ALA A 227 -6.02 21.96 -3.75
C ALA A 227 -4.76 21.34 -4.35
N HIS A 228 -4.72 21.22 -5.67
CA HIS A 228 -3.50 20.84 -6.36
C HIS A 228 -2.53 22.03 -6.41
N GLU A 229 -1.22 21.81 -6.27
CA GLU A 229 -0.22 22.89 -6.28
C GLU A 229 -0.26 23.75 -7.55
N SER A 230 -0.54 23.13 -8.70
CA SER A 230 -0.68 23.80 -10.00
C SER A 230 -2.09 24.36 -10.26
N GLY A 231 -2.99 24.31 -9.27
CA GLY A 231 -4.37 24.79 -9.40
C GLY A 231 -5.26 23.93 -10.30
N ARG A 232 -4.82 22.71 -10.64
CA ARG A 232 -5.62 21.73 -11.39
C ARG A 232 -6.95 21.44 -10.69
N GLN A 233 -7.96 21.16 -11.50
CA GLN A 233 -9.29 20.71 -11.08
C GLN A 233 -9.48 19.27 -11.54
N LEU A 234 -10.50 18.59 -11.01
CA LEU A 234 -10.87 17.26 -11.52
C LEU A 234 -11.20 17.34 -13.02
N PRO A 235 -10.73 16.38 -13.83
CA PRO A 235 -11.05 16.30 -15.25
C PRO A 235 -12.58 16.30 -15.50
N ALA A 236 -13.02 17.00 -16.54
CA ALA A 236 -14.44 17.19 -16.83
C ALA A 236 -15.16 15.86 -17.14
N ASP A 237 -14.49 14.93 -17.81
CA ASP A 237 -14.95 13.57 -18.11
C ASP A 237 -15.24 12.77 -16.83
N VAL A 238 -14.34 12.83 -15.84
CA VAL A 238 -14.49 12.14 -14.56
C VAL A 238 -15.66 12.71 -13.77
N LEU A 239 -15.80 14.04 -13.76
CA LEU A 239 -16.92 14.70 -13.09
C LEU A 239 -18.26 14.43 -13.78
N GLU A 240 -18.29 14.40 -15.10
CA GLU A 240 -19.50 14.10 -15.87
C GLU A 240 -20.01 12.70 -15.57
N ALA A 241 -19.12 11.70 -15.63
CA ALA A 241 -19.45 10.32 -15.28
C ALA A 241 -19.94 10.20 -13.82
N ALA A 242 -19.27 10.86 -12.88
CA ALA A 242 -19.66 10.85 -11.47
C ALA A 242 -21.02 11.53 -11.22
N ALA A 243 -21.32 12.63 -11.92
CA ALA A 243 -22.58 13.35 -11.82
C ALA A 243 -23.76 12.53 -12.36
N GLU A 244 -23.58 11.85 -13.49
CA GLU A 244 -24.59 10.97 -14.08
C GLU A 244 -24.87 9.76 -13.18
N ASP A 245 -23.82 9.07 -12.73
CA ASP A 245 -23.94 7.93 -11.83
C ASP A 245 -24.61 8.33 -10.50
N PHE A 246 -24.20 9.46 -9.91
CA PHE A 246 -24.84 9.99 -8.70
C PHE A 246 -26.33 10.27 -8.90
N CYS A 247 -26.71 10.94 -9.99
CA CYS A 247 -28.10 11.26 -10.24
C CYS A 247 -28.93 10.00 -10.52
N SER A 248 -28.37 9.03 -11.25
CA SER A 248 -28.98 7.73 -11.51
C SER A 248 -29.24 6.96 -10.20
N ARG A 249 -28.22 6.81 -9.34
CA ARG A 249 -28.33 6.13 -8.04
C ARG A 249 -29.34 6.80 -7.11
N MET A 250 -29.41 8.13 -7.15
CA MET A 250 -30.36 8.90 -6.34
C MET A 250 -31.76 8.95 -6.96
N GLY A 251 -31.99 8.43 -8.16
CA GLY A 251 -33.27 8.50 -8.86
C GLY A 251 -33.67 9.94 -9.19
N LEU A 252 -32.70 10.80 -9.49
CA LEU A 252 -32.92 12.21 -9.83
C LEU A 252 -33.24 12.36 -11.33
N PRO A 253 -34.11 13.31 -11.71
CA PRO A 253 -34.43 13.56 -13.12
C PRO A 253 -33.23 14.12 -13.88
N ALA A 254 -33.22 13.99 -15.21
CA ALA A 254 -32.14 14.51 -16.07
C ALA A 254 -31.88 16.02 -15.87
N GLN A 255 -32.90 16.80 -15.50
CA GLN A 255 -32.76 18.22 -15.15
C GLN A 255 -31.80 18.43 -13.96
N ALA A 256 -31.75 17.50 -13.00
CA ALA A 256 -30.84 17.58 -11.86
C ALA A 256 -29.37 17.47 -12.30
N VAL A 257 -29.06 16.60 -13.26
CA VAL A 257 -27.71 16.50 -13.86
C VAL A 257 -27.32 17.82 -14.50
N GLN A 258 -28.23 18.41 -15.30
CA GLN A 258 -27.97 19.70 -15.95
C GLN A 258 -27.71 20.81 -14.94
N ARG A 259 -28.50 20.87 -13.86
CA ARG A 259 -28.31 21.85 -12.76
C ARG A 259 -27.03 21.61 -11.98
N LEU A 260 -26.62 20.36 -11.79
CA LEU A 260 -25.35 20.02 -11.19
C LEU A 260 -24.20 20.53 -12.09
N ARG A 261 -24.28 20.32 -13.41
CA ARG A 261 -23.29 20.79 -14.40
C ARG A 261 -23.13 22.31 -14.46
N GLU A 262 -24.14 23.08 -14.04
CA GLU A 262 -24.03 24.55 -13.93
C GLU A 262 -23.06 25.01 -12.82
N LEU A 263 -22.68 24.12 -11.90
CA LEU A 263 -21.71 24.43 -10.84
C LEU A 263 -20.27 24.30 -11.34
N PRO A 264 -19.31 25.04 -10.75
CA PRO A 264 -17.88 24.77 -10.92
C PRO A 264 -17.53 23.33 -10.53
N ALA A 265 -16.44 22.78 -11.09
CA ALA A 265 -15.94 21.42 -10.82
C ALA A 265 -15.96 21.02 -9.33
N ALA A 266 -15.35 21.85 -8.48
CA ALA A 266 -15.34 21.62 -7.04
C ALA A 266 -16.74 21.64 -6.38
N GLY A 267 -17.67 22.42 -6.94
CA GLY A 267 -19.07 22.45 -6.49
C GLY A 267 -19.86 21.22 -6.90
N GLN A 268 -19.61 20.70 -8.11
CA GLN A 268 -20.19 19.43 -8.56
C GLN A 268 -19.79 18.29 -7.62
N HIS A 269 -18.48 18.17 -7.39
CA HIS A 269 -17.90 17.15 -6.52
C HIS A 269 -18.40 17.25 -5.08
N PHE A 270 -18.44 18.46 -4.53
CA PHE A 270 -18.95 18.71 -3.19
C PHE A 270 -20.39 18.20 -3.02
N ILE A 271 -21.27 18.47 -3.98
CA ILE A 271 -22.68 18.04 -3.92
C ILE A 271 -22.79 16.52 -3.99
N ILE A 272 -22.06 15.87 -4.90
CA ILE A 272 -22.04 14.40 -5.04
C ILE A 272 -21.68 13.75 -3.70
N GLN A 273 -20.70 14.32 -2.98
CA GLN A 273 -20.26 13.76 -1.71
C GLN A 273 -21.14 14.10 -0.52
N ASN A 274 -21.77 15.29 -0.48
CA ASN A 274 -22.39 15.79 0.75
C ASN A 274 -23.92 15.80 0.72
N PHE A 275 -24.55 15.70 -0.46
CA PHE A 275 -26.01 15.67 -0.51
C PHE A 275 -26.54 14.34 0.04
N ARG A 276 -27.37 14.44 1.07
CA ARG A 276 -28.10 13.32 1.69
C ARG A 276 -29.57 13.73 1.80
N CYS A 277 -30.47 12.81 1.47
CA CYS A 277 -31.90 13.04 1.56
C CYS A 277 -32.57 11.78 2.12
N GLU A 278 -33.02 11.85 3.38
CA GLU A 278 -33.64 10.72 4.08
C GLU A 278 -35.04 10.41 3.55
N HIS A 279 -35.74 11.41 3.01
CA HIS A 279 -37.09 11.24 2.49
C HIS A 279 -37.09 11.02 0.97
N PRO A 280 -37.57 9.88 0.46
CA PRO A 280 -37.64 9.63 -0.98
C PRO A 280 -38.65 10.55 -1.67
N LYS A 281 -39.75 10.91 -0.98
CA LYS A 281 -40.73 11.89 -1.48
C LYS A 281 -40.12 13.29 -1.44
N GLY A 282 -40.03 13.95 -2.60
CA GLY A 282 -39.46 15.29 -2.72
C GLY A 282 -37.94 15.35 -2.86
N ARG A 283 -37.25 14.20 -3.01
CA ARG A 283 -35.78 14.15 -3.16
C ARG A 283 -35.25 15.07 -4.27
N SER A 284 -35.94 15.09 -5.42
CA SER A 284 -35.59 15.93 -6.56
C SER A 284 -35.72 17.43 -6.25
N GLU A 285 -36.81 17.84 -5.61
CA GLU A 285 -37.01 19.24 -5.21
C GLU A 285 -36.01 19.66 -4.13
N ALA A 286 -35.72 18.78 -3.16
CA ALA A 286 -34.71 19.01 -2.13
C ALA A 286 -33.32 19.18 -2.74
N PHE A 287 -32.97 18.35 -3.73
CA PHE A 287 -31.71 18.46 -4.46
C PHE A 287 -31.60 19.78 -5.22
N LEU A 288 -32.60 20.13 -6.03
CA LEU A 288 -32.62 21.39 -6.78
C LEU A 288 -32.56 22.60 -5.86
N SER A 289 -33.32 22.59 -4.76
CA SER A 289 -33.27 23.63 -3.73
C SER A 289 -31.88 23.73 -3.08
N TYR A 290 -31.21 22.60 -2.85
CA TYR A 290 -29.86 22.55 -2.30
C TYR A 290 -28.84 23.16 -3.25
N VAL A 291 -28.87 22.78 -4.53
CA VAL A 291 -28.03 23.36 -5.60
C VAL A 291 -28.25 24.89 -5.69
N GLU A 292 -29.49 25.35 -5.73
CA GLU A 292 -29.82 26.78 -5.80
C GLU A 292 -29.33 27.55 -4.57
N LYS A 293 -29.50 26.99 -3.37
CA LYS A 293 -29.00 27.60 -2.13
C LYS A 293 -27.49 27.77 -2.19
N LEU A 294 -26.77 26.79 -2.73
CA LEU A 294 -25.32 26.86 -2.86
C LEU A 294 -24.89 27.89 -3.92
N LEU A 295 -25.56 27.94 -5.08
CA LEU A 295 -25.31 28.95 -6.12
C LEU A 295 -25.51 30.39 -5.59
N ARG A 296 -26.47 30.60 -4.69
CA ARG A 296 -26.75 31.93 -4.09
C ARG A 296 -25.78 32.33 -2.98
N ARG A 297 -24.93 31.43 -2.48
CA ARG A 297 -23.99 31.75 -1.39
C ARG A 297 -22.82 32.58 -1.91
N LYS A 298 -22.59 33.75 -1.29
CA LYS A 298 -21.41 34.60 -1.58
C LYS A 298 -20.07 33.90 -1.35
N LYS A 299 -20.04 32.92 -0.44
CA LYS A 299 -18.85 32.13 -0.09
C LYS A 299 -19.25 30.65 -0.05
N PRO A 300 -19.21 29.94 -1.18
CA PRO A 300 -19.53 28.52 -1.20
C PRO A 300 -18.51 27.72 -0.39
N PRO A 301 -18.88 26.53 0.13
CA PRO A 301 -18.01 25.74 1.00
C PRO A 301 -16.75 25.23 0.28
N TRP A 302 -16.79 25.01 -1.04
CA TRP A 302 -15.66 24.54 -1.85
C TRP A 302 -14.68 25.63 -2.32
N ARG A 303 -14.96 26.92 -2.08
CA ARG A 303 -14.13 28.09 -2.50
C ARG A 303 -13.19 27.84 -3.71
N SER A 304 -11.90 27.63 -3.45
CA SER A 304 -10.82 27.43 -4.42
C SER A 304 -10.21 26.03 -4.33
N SER A 305 -10.90 25.07 -3.70
CA SER A 305 -10.46 23.68 -3.71
C SER A 305 -10.65 23.09 -5.11
N ALA A 306 -9.84 22.08 -5.43
CA ALA A 306 -10.00 21.23 -6.60
C ALA A 306 -11.06 20.15 -6.37
N CYS A 307 -11.04 19.55 -5.17
CA CYS A 307 -12.02 18.56 -4.73
C CYS A 307 -12.17 18.60 -3.20
N THR A 308 -13.18 17.91 -2.68
CA THR A 308 -13.32 17.66 -1.24
C THR A 308 -13.28 16.16 -0.98
N LEU A 309 -12.86 15.71 0.19
CA LEU A 309 -13.01 14.32 0.62
C LEU A 309 -13.60 14.30 2.03
N VAL A 310 -14.53 13.38 2.29
CA VAL A 310 -15.09 13.19 3.63
C VAL A 310 -14.50 11.92 4.22
N VAL A 311 -13.75 12.07 5.30
CA VAL A 311 -13.12 10.98 6.05
C VAL A 311 -13.97 10.65 7.28
N GLN A 312 -14.39 9.40 7.36
CA GLN A 312 -15.21 8.86 8.45
C GLN A 312 -14.35 8.56 9.69
N PRO A 313 -14.96 8.28 10.87
CA PRO A 313 -14.22 7.87 12.07
C PRO A 313 -13.31 6.65 11.88
N ALA A 314 -13.66 5.76 10.96
CA ALA A 314 -12.82 4.60 10.62
C ALA A 314 -11.42 5.01 10.12
N GLY A 315 -11.27 6.24 9.62
CA GLY A 315 -10.04 6.72 8.99
C GLY A 315 -10.13 6.68 7.47
N ALA A 316 -8.98 6.88 6.82
CA ALA A 316 -8.82 6.77 5.38
C ALA A 316 -7.35 6.59 5.03
N ILE A 317 -7.08 5.86 3.96
CA ILE A 317 -5.77 5.88 3.29
C ILE A 317 -5.86 6.91 2.17
N LEU A 318 -4.92 7.85 2.14
CA LEU A 318 -4.83 8.87 1.11
C LEU A 318 -3.66 8.55 0.18
N GLY A 319 -3.91 8.61 -1.13
CA GLY A 319 -2.95 8.32 -2.19
C GLY A 319 -3.68 8.14 -3.52
N ARG A 320 -3.01 7.56 -4.52
CA ARG A 320 -3.65 7.20 -5.80
C ARG A 320 -4.70 6.09 -5.68
N CYS A 321 -4.78 5.39 -4.55
CA CYS A 321 -5.90 4.49 -4.27
C CYS A 321 -7.25 5.24 -4.16
N CYS A 322 -7.24 6.55 -3.92
CA CYS A 322 -8.43 7.38 -3.98
C CYS A 322 -8.65 7.87 -5.42
N PRO A 323 -9.76 7.49 -6.09
CA PRO A 323 -10.00 7.85 -7.49
C PRO A 323 -9.98 9.36 -7.75
N ASP A 324 -10.48 10.16 -6.80
CA ASP A 324 -10.48 11.62 -6.89
C ASP A 324 -9.06 12.20 -6.85
N LEU A 325 -8.16 11.62 -6.06
CA LEU A 325 -6.76 12.07 -5.96
C LEU A 325 -5.96 11.61 -7.18
N ASP A 326 -6.16 10.38 -7.64
CA ASP A 326 -5.52 9.88 -8.86
C ASP A 326 -5.94 10.68 -10.10
N ALA A 327 -7.22 10.99 -10.24
CA ALA A 327 -7.73 11.83 -11.32
C ALA A 327 -7.13 13.24 -11.30
N LEU A 328 -6.94 13.82 -10.10
CA LEU A 328 -6.33 15.13 -9.92
C LEU A 328 -4.83 15.13 -10.28
N CYS A 329 -4.14 14.01 -10.00
CA CYS A 329 -2.70 13.82 -10.23
C CYS A 329 -2.36 13.04 -11.52
N ARG A 330 -3.31 12.88 -12.46
CA ARG A 330 -3.13 12.09 -13.69
C ARG A 330 -1.94 12.58 -14.53
N GLY A 331 -1.64 13.88 -14.49
CA GLY A 331 -0.56 14.51 -15.24
C GLY A 331 0.75 14.70 -14.46
N ASP A 332 0.85 14.16 -13.24
CA ASP A 332 2.05 14.22 -12.41
C ASP A 332 2.79 12.87 -12.43
N PRO A 333 4.12 12.86 -12.25
CA PRO A 333 4.88 11.61 -12.16
C PRO A 333 4.32 10.69 -11.07
N LEU A 334 4.29 9.37 -11.35
CA LEU A 334 3.73 8.35 -10.43
C LEU A 334 4.41 8.36 -9.06
N GLU A 335 5.69 8.74 -9.01
CA GLU A 335 6.53 8.75 -7.80
C GLU A 335 6.13 9.85 -6.80
N ARG A 336 5.52 10.95 -7.27
CA ARG A 336 5.14 12.08 -6.40
C ARG A 336 3.94 11.78 -5.52
N LEU A 337 3.04 10.90 -5.95
CA LEU A 337 1.91 10.46 -5.14
C LEU A 337 1.79 8.93 -5.21
N ALA A 338 2.31 8.25 -4.20
CA ALA A 338 2.17 6.81 -4.06
C ALA A 338 0.71 6.33 -4.00
N GLN A 339 0.51 5.03 -4.25
CA GLN A 339 -0.80 4.37 -4.20
C GLN A 339 -1.45 4.53 -2.81
N ALA A 340 -0.70 4.28 -1.75
CA ALA A 340 -1.07 4.54 -0.36
C ALA A 340 0.02 5.43 0.25
N HIS A 341 -0.19 6.74 0.26
CA HIS A 341 0.83 7.74 0.62
C HIS A 341 0.83 8.02 2.12
N CYS A 342 -0.33 8.34 2.69
CA CYS A 342 -0.48 8.56 4.12
C CYS A 342 -1.77 7.90 4.64
N LYS A 343 -1.88 7.73 5.96
CA LYS A 343 -3.07 7.19 6.61
C LYS A 343 -3.61 8.19 7.63
N LEU A 344 -4.92 8.31 7.66
CA LEU A 344 -5.69 9.00 8.68
C LEU A 344 -6.39 7.98 9.57
N LYS A 345 -6.34 8.17 10.88
CA LYS A 345 -7.19 7.44 11.84
C LYS A 345 -7.98 8.45 12.69
N ALA A 346 -9.15 8.05 13.17
CA ALA A 346 -9.82 8.77 14.24
C ALA A 346 -9.76 7.97 15.54
N GLU A 347 -9.46 8.64 16.64
CA GLU A 347 -9.40 8.07 17.98
C GLU A 347 -10.02 9.07 18.96
N GLN A 348 -11.08 8.67 19.67
CA GLN A 348 -11.81 9.53 20.62
C GLN A 348 -12.27 10.88 20.01
N ASP A 349 -12.87 10.83 18.81
CA ASP A 349 -13.30 11.99 18.02
C ASP A 349 -12.18 12.95 17.59
N ARG A 350 -10.93 12.49 17.62
CA ARG A 350 -9.75 13.25 17.18
C ARG A 350 -9.10 12.55 16.00
N PHE A 351 -8.61 13.31 15.04
CA PHE A 351 -7.96 12.74 13.86
C PHE A 351 -6.44 12.80 14.01
N PHE A 352 -5.76 11.77 13.54
CA PHE A 352 -4.30 11.66 13.51
C PHE A 352 -3.88 11.25 12.10
N VAL A 353 -2.67 11.64 11.71
CA VAL A 353 -2.07 11.29 10.42
C VAL A 353 -0.73 10.60 10.65
N CYS A 354 -0.43 9.58 9.86
CA CYS A 354 0.92 9.05 9.72
C CYS A 354 1.28 8.96 8.25
N ASP A 355 2.57 9.09 7.97
CA ASP A 355 3.14 8.85 6.66
C ASP A 355 3.37 7.34 6.49
N LEU A 356 3.16 6.80 5.29
CA LEU A 356 3.42 5.39 5.01
C LEU A 356 4.81 5.15 4.43
N ASN A 357 5.62 6.20 4.29
CA ASN A 357 6.99 6.16 3.78
C ASN A 357 7.10 5.48 2.40
N THR A 358 6.06 5.67 1.58
CA THR A 358 5.94 5.06 0.23
C THR A 358 6.34 6.00 -0.90
N SER A 359 6.67 7.25 -0.59
CA SER A 359 7.09 8.27 -1.54
C SER A 359 8.26 9.07 -0.98
N GLU A 360 9.20 9.45 -1.84
CA GLU A 360 10.37 10.24 -1.45
C GLU A 360 10.02 11.66 -0.96
N GLU A 361 8.90 12.23 -1.42
CA GLU A 361 8.44 13.56 -0.99
C GLU A 361 7.89 13.54 0.46
N GLY A 362 7.44 12.38 0.93
CA GLY A 362 6.81 12.17 2.23
C GLY A 362 5.55 13.01 2.46
N THR A 363 5.06 12.97 3.71
CA THR A 363 3.92 13.76 4.17
C THR A 363 4.39 14.89 5.07
N THR A 364 3.82 16.09 4.92
CA THR A 364 4.00 17.19 5.89
C THR A 364 2.68 17.69 6.47
N LEU A 365 2.68 18.04 7.75
CA LEU A 365 1.55 18.62 8.46
C LEU A 365 1.97 19.98 9.03
N ASP A 366 1.32 21.05 8.59
CA ASP A 366 1.59 22.43 9.01
C ASP A 366 3.08 22.83 8.83
N GLY A 367 3.73 22.25 7.80
CA GLY A 367 5.14 22.47 7.46
C GLY A 367 6.13 21.54 8.18
N PHE A 368 5.66 20.67 9.08
CA PHE A 368 6.49 19.68 9.76
C PHE A 368 6.39 18.32 9.07
N ALA A 369 7.51 17.63 8.89
CA ALA A 369 7.52 16.27 8.34
C ALA A 369 6.79 15.31 9.28
N VAL A 370 5.93 14.48 8.70
CA VAL A 370 5.22 13.39 9.37
C VAL A 370 5.99 12.10 9.05
N ASN A 371 6.23 11.27 10.05
CA ASN A 371 6.89 9.98 9.90
C ASN A 371 5.86 8.83 10.02
N GLU A 372 6.35 7.60 10.15
CA GLU A 372 5.50 6.41 10.35
C GLU A 372 4.72 6.41 11.67
N GLN A 373 5.06 7.31 12.61
CA GLN A 373 4.33 7.47 13.87
C GLN A 373 3.10 8.37 13.67
N TRP A 374 2.07 8.11 14.48
CA TRP A 374 0.85 8.91 14.45
C TRP A 374 1.09 10.32 15.00
N VAL A 375 0.95 11.32 14.13
CA VAL A 375 1.03 12.74 14.45
C VAL A 375 -0.37 13.33 14.56
N GLY A 376 -0.63 14.05 15.66
CA GLY A 376 -1.91 14.72 15.89
C GLY A 376 -2.10 15.19 17.34
N PRO A 377 -3.30 15.67 17.70
CA PRO A 377 -4.51 15.69 16.88
C PRO A 377 -4.46 16.75 15.77
N LEU A 378 -5.06 16.43 14.61
CA LEU A 378 -5.31 17.39 13.53
C LEU A 378 -6.25 18.49 14.02
N LYS A 379 -6.09 19.69 13.46
CA LYS A 379 -6.93 20.85 13.78
C LYS A 379 -7.70 21.33 12.57
N SER A 380 -8.84 21.99 12.80
CA SER A 380 -9.52 22.68 11.72
C SER A 380 -8.65 23.82 11.19
N GLY A 381 -8.31 23.74 9.90
CA GLY A 381 -7.42 24.66 9.23
C GLY A 381 -5.99 24.16 9.08
N SER A 382 -5.63 23.01 9.68
CA SER A 382 -4.34 22.37 9.43
C SER A 382 -4.13 22.12 7.94
N LEU A 383 -2.89 22.29 7.50
CA LEU A 383 -2.46 22.09 6.12
C LEU A 383 -1.64 20.82 6.03
N LEU A 384 -2.25 19.77 5.48
CA LEU A 384 -1.61 18.51 5.14
C LEU A 384 -1.09 18.59 3.70
N VAL A 385 0.15 18.20 3.45
CA VAL A 385 0.72 18.12 2.10
C VAL A 385 1.14 16.68 1.84
N ILE A 386 0.65 16.10 0.75
CA ILE A 386 1.00 14.75 0.27
C ILE A 386 1.36 14.86 -1.21
N GLY A 387 2.65 14.71 -1.53
CA GLY A 387 3.12 14.93 -2.89
C GLY A 387 2.74 16.31 -3.46
N PRO A 388 2.11 16.39 -4.66
CA PRO A 388 1.68 17.65 -5.27
C PRO A 388 0.38 18.23 -4.68
N LEU A 389 -0.22 17.56 -3.68
CA LEU A 389 -1.52 17.93 -3.12
C LEU A 389 -1.37 18.73 -1.83
N ARG A 390 -2.07 19.86 -1.75
CA ARG A 390 -2.21 20.70 -0.57
C ARG A 390 -3.63 20.58 -0.02
N ILE A 391 -3.76 19.94 1.13
CA ILE A 391 -5.01 19.53 1.73
C ILE A 391 -5.28 20.36 2.98
N LYS A 392 -6.35 21.14 2.96
CA LYS A 392 -6.82 21.86 4.13
C LYS A 392 -7.84 21.02 4.90
N VAL A 393 -7.56 20.74 6.17
CA VAL A 393 -8.43 19.95 7.03
C VAL A 393 -9.55 20.83 7.61
N HIS A 394 -10.79 20.35 7.55
CA HIS A 394 -11.95 20.95 8.20
C HIS A 394 -12.65 19.88 9.04
N LEU A 395 -12.59 20.01 10.37
CA LEU A 395 -13.22 19.03 11.25
C LEU A 395 -14.70 19.39 11.47
N SER A 396 -15.54 18.37 11.57
CA SER A 396 -16.94 18.54 12.02
C SER A 396 -16.99 19.10 13.45
N GLY A 397 -18.08 19.80 13.81
CA GLY A 397 -18.21 20.44 15.13
C GLY A 397 -18.29 19.46 16.31
N THR A 398 -18.50 18.18 16.02
CA THR A 398 -18.46 17.04 16.96
C THR A 398 -17.04 16.53 17.19
N ALA A 399 -16.12 16.73 16.23
CA ALA A 399 -14.73 16.34 16.36
C ALA A 399 -13.97 17.31 17.30
N LYS A 400 -13.13 16.75 18.17
CA LYS A 400 -12.42 17.51 19.20
C LYS A 400 -11.14 18.11 18.61
N ASP A 401 -11.08 19.43 18.51
CA ASP A 401 -9.91 20.20 18.06
C ASP A 401 -8.93 20.52 19.22
N THR A 402 -9.36 20.28 20.46
CA THR A 402 -8.54 20.62 21.64
C THR A 402 -7.35 19.67 21.73
N PRO A 403 -6.09 20.16 21.80
CA PRO A 403 -4.95 19.29 22.05
C PRO A 403 -5.20 18.44 23.31
N LEU A 404 -4.73 17.19 23.32
CA LEU A 404 -4.83 16.39 24.54
C LEU A 404 -4.19 17.21 25.67
N PRO A 405 -4.87 17.39 26.82
CA PRO A 405 -4.18 17.97 27.96
C PRO A 405 -2.94 17.12 28.15
N MET A 406 -1.75 17.73 28.01
CA MET A 406 -0.50 17.01 28.21
C MET A 406 -0.63 16.34 29.57
N SER A 407 -0.68 15.01 29.58
CA SER A 407 -0.77 14.23 30.80
C SER A 407 0.27 14.82 31.75
N PRO A 408 -0.08 15.20 32.99
CA PRO A 408 0.88 15.76 33.91
C PRO A 408 2.08 14.82 33.90
N LYS A 409 3.25 15.32 33.49
CA LYS A 409 4.48 14.53 33.39
C LYS A 409 4.57 13.73 34.67
N LYS A 410 4.31 12.42 34.60
CA LYS A 410 4.57 11.55 35.73
C LYS A 410 6.05 11.80 36.07
N PRO A 411 6.39 12.01 37.35
CA PRO A 411 7.78 12.17 37.74
C PRO A 411 8.55 11.01 37.13
N PHE A 412 9.58 11.35 36.37
CA PHE A 412 10.42 10.44 35.60
C PHE A 412 10.94 9.36 36.56
N MET A 413 10.25 8.22 36.62
CA MET A 413 10.80 7.00 37.18
C MET A 413 11.64 6.37 36.07
N ASP A 414 12.84 5.95 36.44
CA ASP A 414 13.87 5.45 35.53
C ASP A 414 13.28 4.33 34.66
N GLU A 415 13.18 4.56 33.35
CA GLU A 415 12.50 3.66 32.39
C GLU A 415 13.09 2.22 32.41
N GLY A 416 14.29 2.03 32.96
CA GLY A 416 14.92 0.73 33.14
C GLY A 416 14.24 -0.20 34.17
N GLU A 417 13.52 0.33 35.17
CA GLU A 417 12.87 -0.53 36.18
C GLU A 417 11.52 -1.07 35.70
N GLU A 418 10.71 -0.25 35.00
CA GLU A 418 9.41 -0.69 34.46
C GLU A 418 9.59 -1.75 33.36
N ASP A 419 10.59 -1.61 32.49
CA ASP A 419 10.90 -2.60 31.45
C ASP A 419 11.39 -3.93 32.06
N ALA A 420 12.20 -3.87 33.12
CA ALA A 420 12.67 -5.06 33.81
C ALA A 420 11.52 -5.78 34.56
N GLU A 421 10.57 -5.04 35.13
CA GLU A 421 9.42 -5.62 35.81
C GLU A 421 8.43 -6.23 34.80
N TRP A 422 8.19 -5.56 33.68
CA TRP A 422 7.35 -6.07 32.60
C TRP A 422 7.92 -7.36 32.00
N GLN A 423 9.22 -7.40 31.68
CA GLN A 423 9.87 -8.60 31.17
C GLN A 423 9.79 -9.78 32.16
N ARG A 424 9.98 -9.53 33.47
CA ARG A 424 9.79 -10.56 34.51
C ARG A 424 8.35 -11.05 34.57
N LYS A 425 7.37 -10.16 34.39
CA LYS A 425 5.94 -10.50 34.42
C LYS A 425 5.53 -11.34 33.21
N VAL A 426 6.00 -10.98 32.01
CA VAL A 426 5.76 -11.75 30.77
C VAL A 426 6.41 -13.13 30.86
N TYR A 427 7.64 -13.22 31.36
CA TYR A 427 8.34 -14.50 31.51
C TYR A 427 7.65 -15.42 32.53
N ARG A 428 7.15 -14.87 33.65
CA ARG A 428 6.35 -15.63 34.63
C ARG A 428 5.04 -16.13 34.03
N ALA A 429 4.30 -15.27 33.34
CA ALA A 429 3.04 -15.65 32.71
C ALA A 429 3.23 -16.77 31.67
N SER A 430 4.27 -16.67 30.83
CA SER A 430 4.59 -17.71 29.84
C SER A 430 4.99 -19.04 30.50
N LYS A 431 5.75 -18.99 31.62
CA LYS A 431 6.16 -20.18 32.36
C LYS A 431 4.98 -20.87 33.07
N GLU A 432 4.05 -20.09 33.62
CA GLU A 432 2.81 -20.60 34.23
C GLU A 432 1.88 -21.23 33.19
N GLU A 433 1.75 -20.63 32.01
CA GLU A 433 0.94 -21.17 30.91
C GLU A 433 1.52 -22.49 30.36
N THR A 434 2.85 -22.57 30.19
CA THR A 434 3.49 -23.83 29.77
C THR A 434 3.38 -24.92 30.82
N GLN A 435 3.48 -24.59 32.12
CA GLN A 435 3.28 -25.55 33.20
C GLN A 435 1.85 -26.07 33.28
N THR A 436 0.85 -25.19 33.18
CA THR A 436 -0.56 -25.57 33.19
C THR A 436 -0.93 -26.43 31.97
N ALA A 437 -0.42 -26.08 30.78
CA ALA A 437 -0.60 -26.89 29.56
C ALA A 437 0.08 -28.27 29.68
N ALA A 438 1.25 -28.37 30.33
CA ALA A 438 1.92 -29.64 30.59
C ALA A 438 1.15 -30.51 31.60
N GLN A 439 0.60 -29.90 32.66
CA GLN A 439 -0.24 -30.60 33.64
C GLN A 439 -1.53 -31.13 33.00
N LYS A 440 -2.18 -30.34 32.14
CA LYS A 440 -3.38 -30.76 31.40
C LYS A 440 -3.10 -31.96 30.50
N ARG A 441 -2.01 -31.91 29.71
CA ARG A 441 -1.58 -33.04 28.87
C ARG A 441 -1.32 -34.31 29.69
N LEU A 442 -0.67 -34.17 30.85
CA LEU A 442 -0.42 -35.31 31.75
C LEU A 442 -1.72 -35.93 32.25
N GLN A 443 -2.71 -35.10 32.61
CA GLN A 443 -4.01 -35.59 33.06
C GLN A 443 -4.74 -36.33 31.95
N GLU A 444 -4.76 -35.78 30.73
CA GLU A 444 -5.35 -36.45 29.56
C GLU A 444 -4.68 -37.81 29.26
N TYR A 445 -3.37 -37.92 29.45
CA TYR A 445 -2.67 -39.21 29.31
C TYR A 445 -3.05 -40.20 30.41
N LYS A 446 -3.22 -39.75 31.66
CA LYS A 446 -3.67 -40.59 32.77
C LYS A 446 -5.09 -41.09 32.53
N ASP A 447 -6.01 -40.18 32.17
CA ASP A 447 -7.40 -40.52 31.91
C ASP A 447 -7.52 -41.50 30.74
N ARG A 448 -6.76 -41.30 29.66
CA ARG A 448 -6.72 -42.22 28.51
C ARG A 448 -6.08 -43.57 28.85
N ALA A 449 -5.09 -43.60 29.74
CA ALA A 449 -4.50 -44.84 30.23
C ALA A 449 -5.49 -45.60 31.13
N GLU A 450 -6.24 -44.90 31.97
CA GLU A 450 -7.26 -45.48 32.83
C GLU A 450 -8.48 -45.98 32.04
N GLU A 451 -8.94 -45.23 31.03
CA GLU A 451 -9.98 -45.68 30.09
C GLU A 451 -9.55 -46.99 29.41
N ARG A 452 -8.28 -47.10 29.00
CA ARG A 452 -7.74 -48.34 28.43
C ARG A 452 -7.72 -49.47 29.46
N ARG A 453 -7.36 -49.21 30.73
CA ARG A 453 -7.42 -50.20 31.81
C ARG A 453 -8.86 -50.67 32.09
N GLN A 454 -9.83 -49.76 32.02
CA GLN A 454 -11.25 -50.08 32.20
C GLN A 454 -11.79 -50.90 31.01
N ARG A 455 -11.38 -50.61 29.78
CA ARG A 455 -11.71 -51.43 28.61
C ARG A 455 -11.03 -52.80 28.63
N SER A 456 -9.82 -52.89 29.16
CA SER A 456 -9.05 -54.15 29.21
C SER A 456 -9.36 -55.02 30.42
N ARG A 457 -10.44 -54.77 31.17
CA ARG A 457 -10.83 -55.48 32.40
C ARG A 457 -11.14 -56.98 32.22
N ALA A 458 -10.89 -57.55 31.05
CA ALA A 458 -11.04 -58.96 30.74
C ALA A 458 -9.71 -59.78 30.77
N GLU A 459 -8.53 -59.16 30.81
CA GLU A 459 -7.27 -59.93 30.94
C GLU A 459 -6.33 -59.34 32.01
N PRO A 460 -6.11 -60.05 33.14
CA PRO A 460 -5.16 -59.66 34.16
C PRO A 460 -3.73 -59.93 33.66
N GLY A 461 -3.10 -58.95 32.99
CA GLY A 461 -1.71 -59.12 32.57
C GLY A 461 -1.09 -58.12 31.58
N SER A 462 -1.64 -56.92 31.38
CA SER A 462 -1.08 -55.99 30.39
C SER A 462 0.18 -55.25 30.90
N ALA A 463 1.28 -55.98 31.10
CA ALA A 463 2.63 -55.46 31.38
C ALA A 463 3.10 -54.43 30.34
N ALA A 464 2.51 -54.43 29.13
CA ALA A 464 2.78 -53.47 28.08
C ALA A 464 2.32 -52.03 28.42
N ILE A 465 1.25 -51.87 29.19
CA ILE A 465 0.73 -50.55 29.57
C ILE A 465 1.59 -49.93 30.67
N ASP A 466 1.97 -50.71 31.69
CA ASP A 466 2.84 -50.23 32.75
C ASP A 466 4.26 -49.93 32.23
N GLY A 467 4.73 -50.68 31.22
CA GLY A 467 5.97 -50.36 30.50
C GLY A 467 5.95 -49.01 29.77
N LEU A 468 4.81 -48.61 29.20
CA LEU A 468 4.67 -47.30 28.55
C LEU A 468 4.64 -46.15 29.55
N VAL A 469 3.95 -46.33 30.69
CA VAL A 469 3.93 -45.34 31.77
C VAL A 469 5.33 -45.15 32.35
N ASN A 470 6.07 -46.23 32.58
CA ASN A 470 7.46 -46.16 33.07
C ASN A 470 8.39 -45.47 32.06
N LYS A 471 8.25 -45.75 30.76
CA LYS A 471 9.01 -45.05 29.70
C LYS A 471 8.70 -43.55 29.66
N PHE A 472 7.42 -43.17 29.81
CA PHE A 472 7.04 -41.75 29.84
C PHE A 472 7.63 -41.02 31.05
N ASN A 473 7.61 -41.65 32.23
CA ASN A 473 8.24 -41.10 33.44
C ASN A 473 9.76 -40.96 33.27
N ALA A 474 10.42 -41.94 32.65
CA ALA A 474 11.86 -41.87 32.36
C ALA A 474 12.21 -40.73 31.39
N ILE A 475 11.39 -40.47 30.37
CA ILE A 475 11.59 -39.33 29.46
C ILE A 475 11.45 -38.01 30.20
N ARG A 476 10.42 -37.84 31.05
CA ARG A 476 10.25 -36.62 31.84
C ARG A 476 11.41 -36.37 32.80
N GLU A 477 11.93 -37.43 33.41
CA GLU A 477 13.08 -37.30 34.31
C GLU A 477 14.35 -36.92 33.55
N ALA A 478 14.56 -37.46 32.35
CA ALA A 478 15.65 -37.06 31.47
C ALA A 478 15.53 -35.60 31.00
N GLU A 479 14.32 -35.14 30.65
CA GLU A 479 14.06 -33.74 30.30
C GLU A 479 14.33 -32.79 31.47
N ARG A 480 13.88 -33.15 32.69
CA ARG A 480 14.16 -32.38 33.91
C ARG A 480 15.66 -32.26 34.18
N ILE A 481 16.40 -33.36 34.03
CA ILE A 481 17.85 -33.38 34.22
C ILE A 481 18.54 -32.51 33.15
N ALA A 482 18.06 -32.52 31.90
CA ALA A 482 18.58 -31.68 30.83
C ALA A 482 18.31 -30.20 31.07
N GLU A 483 17.12 -29.83 31.55
CA GLU A 483 16.78 -28.45 31.92
C GLU A 483 17.65 -27.94 33.08
N GLU A 484 17.82 -28.75 34.15
CA GLU A 484 18.73 -28.41 35.26
C GLU A 484 20.20 -28.28 34.81
N ALA A 485 20.63 -29.06 33.82
CA ALA A 485 21.98 -28.97 33.26
C ALA A 485 22.18 -27.69 32.43
N GLU A 486 21.16 -27.27 31.67
CA GLU A 486 21.20 -26.04 30.89
C GLU A 486 21.12 -24.80 31.79
N GLU A 487 20.28 -24.81 32.83
CA GLU A 487 20.23 -23.74 33.85
C GLU A 487 21.59 -23.55 34.52
N ARG A 488 22.27 -24.65 34.90
CA ARG A 488 23.66 -24.58 35.40
C ARG A 488 24.65 -24.04 34.37
N ARG A 489 24.47 -24.35 33.09
CA ARG A 489 25.35 -23.87 32.01
C ARG A 489 25.21 -22.36 31.79
N VAL A 490 24.01 -21.83 31.93
CA VAL A 490 23.71 -20.39 31.74
C VAL A 490 24.06 -19.58 32.98
N ASP A 491 23.86 -20.11 34.20
CA ASP A 491 24.15 -19.37 35.43
C ASP A 491 25.64 -19.32 35.79
N MET A 492 26.42 -20.37 35.47
CA MET A 492 27.86 -20.42 35.80
C MET A 492 28.68 -19.25 35.22
N PRO A 493 28.57 -18.90 33.93
CA PRO A 493 29.29 -17.77 33.34
C PRO A 493 28.88 -16.43 33.96
N THR A 494 27.61 -16.28 34.32
CA THR A 494 27.05 -15.05 34.87
C THR A 494 27.56 -14.82 36.29
N ILE A 495 27.58 -15.86 37.12
CA ILE A 495 28.14 -15.81 38.49
C ILE A 495 29.66 -15.57 38.44
N GLN A 496 30.37 -16.20 37.50
CA GLN A 496 31.81 -16.03 37.36
C GLN A 496 32.18 -14.63 36.86
N ALA A 497 31.43 -14.06 35.91
CA ALA A 497 31.59 -12.70 35.44
C ALA A 497 31.29 -11.66 36.54
N HIS A 498 30.25 -11.87 37.36
CA HIS A 498 29.98 -11.02 38.53
C HIS A 498 31.12 -11.08 39.56
N ARG A 499 31.72 -12.26 39.76
CA ARG A 499 32.83 -12.45 40.69
C ARG A 499 34.14 -11.82 40.21
N GLU A 500 34.41 -11.87 38.91
CA GLU A 500 35.61 -11.25 38.30
C GLU A 500 35.51 -9.72 38.19
N ALA A 501 34.29 -9.16 38.15
CA ALA A 501 34.05 -7.73 38.03
C ALA A 501 34.06 -6.96 39.37
N ASN A 502 34.22 -7.62 40.53
CA ASN A 502 34.10 -6.99 41.86
C ASN A 502 32.77 -6.22 42.04
N MET A 503 31.71 -6.65 41.35
CA MET A 503 30.38 -6.04 41.45
C MET A 503 29.44 -7.00 42.16
N ALA A 504 28.73 -6.49 43.17
CA ALA A 504 27.62 -7.20 43.77
C ALA A 504 26.51 -7.43 42.72
N THR A 505 25.63 -8.39 43.00
CA THR A 505 24.51 -8.76 42.13
C THR A 505 23.49 -7.65 41.92
N ASP A 506 23.51 -6.59 42.73
CA ASP A 506 22.71 -5.37 42.58
C ASP A 506 23.42 -4.28 41.74
N GLY A 507 24.59 -4.58 41.17
CA GLY A 507 25.38 -3.62 40.40
C GLY A 507 26.23 -2.67 41.27
N SER A 508 26.22 -2.82 42.60
CA SER A 508 27.07 -2.01 43.47
C SER A 508 28.52 -2.49 43.43
N PHE A 509 29.45 -1.56 43.20
CA PHE A 509 30.88 -1.86 43.16
C PHE A 509 31.40 -2.08 44.58
N LEU A 510 31.84 -3.30 44.90
CA LEU A 510 32.45 -3.61 46.19
C LEU A 510 33.92 -3.18 46.12
N GLY A 511 34.15 -1.89 46.30
CA GLY A 511 35.49 -1.31 46.34
C GLY A 511 36.36 -1.99 47.41
N ALA A 512 37.46 -2.60 46.99
CA ALA A 512 38.54 -2.99 47.89
C ALA A 512 39.05 -1.73 48.60
N GLY A 513 39.00 -1.76 49.93
CA GLY A 513 39.24 -0.61 50.78
C GLY A 513 40.61 0.05 50.59
N GLY A 514 40.60 1.37 50.76
CA GLY A 514 41.69 2.10 51.39
C GLY A 514 42.83 2.55 50.47
N LEU A 515 42.60 3.58 49.66
CA LEU A 515 43.56 4.67 49.49
C LEU A 515 42.85 5.86 48.83
N GLU A 516 42.64 6.91 49.60
CA GLU A 516 42.03 8.18 49.19
C GLU A 516 42.83 8.78 48.03
N ARG A 517 42.18 8.97 46.87
CA ARG A 517 42.72 9.79 45.78
C ARG A 517 41.80 10.99 45.57
N ALA A 518 42.35 12.17 45.85
CA ALA A 518 41.68 13.46 45.79
C ALA A 518 41.07 13.74 44.41
N GLY A 519 39.89 14.37 44.43
CA GLY A 519 39.02 14.60 43.29
C GLY A 519 39.61 15.47 42.18
N ILE A 520 39.21 15.15 40.96
CA ILE A 520 39.44 15.98 39.77
C ILE A 520 38.11 16.66 39.44
N GLY A 521 38.00 17.93 39.82
CA GLY A 521 36.94 18.81 39.34
C GLY A 521 37.21 19.22 37.90
N PHE A 522 36.25 19.00 37.01
CA PHE A 522 36.32 19.51 35.64
C PHE A 522 35.79 20.95 35.60
N HIS A 523 36.71 21.91 35.50
CA HIS A 523 36.44 23.23 34.97
C HIS A 523 36.45 23.16 33.44
N SER A 524 35.36 23.59 32.81
CA SER A 524 35.24 23.78 31.37
C SER A 524 35.77 25.16 31.00
N GLN A 525 36.88 25.23 30.27
CA GLN A 525 37.23 26.38 29.44
C GLN A 525 38.30 26.02 28.40
N MET A 526 37.96 26.29 27.13
CA MET A 526 38.83 26.52 25.95
C MET A 526 39.58 25.35 25.32
N GLY A 527 39.57 25.34 23.97
CA GLY A 527 40.63 24.75 23.15
C GLY A 527 40.22 23.56 22.31
N ALA A 528 39.73 23.82 21.10
CA ALA A 528 39.74 22.82 20.04
C ALA A 528 41.20 22.64 19.55
N GLU A 529 41.90 21.64 20.08
CA GLU A 529 43.15 21.13 19.50
C GLU A 529 42.92 19.73 18.93
N LEU A 530 43.49 19.50 17.74
CA LEU A 530 43.42 18.27 16.99
C LEU A 530 43.87 17.07 17.84
N ILE A 531 43.01 16.05 17.94
CA ILE A 531 43.35 14.73 18.46
C ILE A 531 44.37 14.09 17.50
N PRO A 532 45.60 13.74 17.93
CA PRO A 532 46.53 13.02 17.09
C PRO A 532 46.14 11.54 17.00
N ASN A 533 46.11 11.02 15.77
CA ASN A 533 46.04 9.62 15.35
C ASN A 533 45.92 8.57 16.48
N VAL A 534 44.69 8.15 16.78
CA VAL A 534 44.34 7.06 17.72
C VAL A 534 44.39 5.68 17.04
N LEU A 535 45.16 5.52 15.96
CA LEU A 535 45.27 4.26 15.22
C LEU A 535 46.74 3.83 15.04
N ASP A 536 47.54 3.91 16.10
CA ASP A 536 48.83 3.23 16.12
C ASP A 536 48.63 1.79 16.64
N PRO A 537 48.74 0.74 15.81
CA PRO A 537 48.43 -0.64 16.19
C PRO A 537 49.36 -1.21 17.28
N ARG A 538 50.39 -0.45 17.68
CA ARG A 538 51.31 -0.81 18.77
C ARG A 538 50.75 -0.56 20.16
N ASN A 539 49.71 0.27 20.29
CA ASN A 539 49.10 0.63 21.58
C ASN A 539 47.74 -0.05 21.83
N LEU A 540 47.30 -0.95 20.96
CA LEU A 540 46.06 -1.71 21.16
C LEU A 540 46.26 -2.78 22.24
N SER A 541 45.24 -2.99 23.07
CA SER A 541 45.23 -4.13 23.98
C SER A 541 45.30 -5.44 23.17
N THR A 542 45.84 -6.50 23.76
CA THR A 542 45.96 -7.82 23.09
C THR A 542 44.60 -8.34 22.59
N LYS A 543 43.51 -7.98 23.28
CA LYS A 543 42.14 -8.33 22.89
C LYS A 543 41.69 -7.56 21.65
N ASP A 544 41.91 -6.25 21.61
CA ASP A 544 41.50 -5.39 20.49
C ASP A 544 42.32 -5.68 19.23
N ALA A 545 43.62 -5.98 19.41
CA ALA A 545 44.48 -6.42 18.33
C ALA A 545 44.01 -7.74 17.70
N SER A 546 43.44 -8.65 18.51
CA SER A 546 42.87 -9.91 18.03
C SER A 546 41.58 -9.72 17.25
N GLN A 547 40.71 -8.80 17.70
CA GLN A 547 39.47 -8.46 17.01
C GLN A 547 39.74 -7.76 15.68
N LEU A 548 40.66 -6.79 15.66
CA LEU A 548 41.06 -6.10 14.43
C LEU A 548 41.64 -7.07 13.40
N LYS A 549 42.43 -8.07 13.84
CA LYS A 549 42.94 -9.14 12.97
C LYS A 549 41.84 -10.01 12.39
N MET A 550 40.81 -10.33 13.20
CA MET A 550 39.68 -11.14 12.77
C MET A 550 38.83 -10.38 11.74
N GLN A 551 38.58 -9.10 11.99
CA GLN A 551 37.86 -8.22 11.08
C GLN A 551 38.60 -8.04 9.74
N MET A 552 39.92 -7.82 9.77
CA MET A 552 40.74 -7.76 8.56
C MET A 552 40.70 -9.06 7.74
N ARG A 553 40.65 -10.23 8.38
CA ARG A 553 40.47 -11.51 7.65
C ARG A 553 39.10 -11.63 7.00
N TYR A 554 38.06 -11.17 7.69
CA TYR A 554 36.70 -11.19 7.17
C TYR A 554 36.58 -10.31 5.93
N ASP A 555 37.11 -9.08 5.98
CA ASP A 555 37.12 -8.16 4.84
C ASP A 555 37.95 -8.68 3.67
N GLN A 556 39.03 -9.44 3.94
CA GLN A 556 39.86 -10.04 2.91
C GLN A 556 39.16 -11.20 2.19
N LEU A 557 38.35 -11.99 2.91
CA LEU A 557 37.51 -13.04 2.35
C LEU A 557 36.38 -12.46 1.48
N ASN A 558 35.71 -11.40 1.95
CA ASN A 558 34.65 -10.72 1.20
C ASN A 558 35.13 -10.00 -0.07
N ARG A 559 36.43 -9.69 -0.19
CA ARG A 559 37.02 -9.13 -1.43
C ARG A 559 37.42 -10.20 -2.45
N GLN A 560 37.46 -11.46 -2.06
CA GLN A 560 37.82 -12.59 -2.94
C GLN A 560 36.59 -13.36 -3.46
N SER A 561 35.44 -13.18 -2.83
CA SER A 561 34.11 -13.52 -3.35
C SER A 561 33.58 -12.42 -4.26
#